data_AF-A0A533Z3C5-F1
#
_entry.id   AF-A0A533Z3C5-F1
#
_cell.length_a   1.000
_cell.length_b   1.000
_cell.length_c   1.000
_cell.angle_alpha   90.00
_cell.angle_beta   90.00
_cell.angle_gamma   90.00
#
_symmetry.space_group_name_H-M   'P 1'
#
loop_
_entity.id
_entity.type
_entity.pdbx_description
1 polymer ?
#
loop_
_entity_poly.entity_id
_entity_poly.type
_entity_poly.pdbx_seq_one_letter_code
_entity_poly.pdbx_strand_id
1 'polypeptide(L)'
;ADWNIDAYNDYAIVVQDTSSFFTIRSVSVTAPPGLCGIYLGNVTNGLLDAVASSQDYGICLVGSRRTTVRASVIGSRIIVESSSTILMENNTVAGDLDILDSNNVTAVSNHVSGTDGLVVSHSEDSLLEANNVSGSQSTGVYVFATNNTTLSGNIVWSGPQAGILLEYAANTTIRDNHLFDVGILIRPAPRFYFTTLAIPPGNFVNGWPIVFHNNCADVVENGSTLGQLIVVSCSRLMATNLTIERTHAGILLAYDNDGLVASNELRWNRWGAVWV
;
A
#
# COMPACT_ATOMS: atom_id res chain seq x y z
N ALA A 1 22.16 3.38 19.49
CA ALA A 1 22.29 1.91 19.42
C ALA A 1 23.34 1.49 20.44
N ASP A 2 23.11 0.38 21.13
CA ASP A 2 24.04 -0.19 22.11
C ASP A 2 25.12 -1.04 21.44
N TRP A 3 24.81 -1.57 20.25
CA TRP A 3 25.71 -2.40 19.44
C TRP A 3 25.85 -1.78 18.05
N ASN A 4 27.08 -1.76 17.52
CA ASN A 4 27.37 -1.39 16.14
C ASN A 4 28.04 -2.57 15.44
N ILE A 5 27.36 -3.16 14.46
CA ILE A 5 27.80 -4.36 13.74
C ILE A 5 28.08 -3.96 12.29
N ASP A 6 29.33 -4.11 11.89
CA ASP A 6 29.82 -3.77 10.56
C ASP A 6 30.31 -5.04 9.86
N ALA A 7 29.58 -5.49 8.84
CA ALA A 7 29.89 -6.67 8.06
C ALA A 7 30.48 -6.29 6.69
N TYR A 8 31.60 -6.90 6.36
CA TYR A 8 32.38 -6.53 5.18
C TYR A 8 31.89 -7.20 3.87
N ASN A 9 31.44 -8.46 3.93
CA ASN A 9 31.14 -9.28 2.74
C ASN A 9 29.82 -10.07 2.84
N ASP A 10 29.05 -9.90 3.92
CA ASP A 10 27.87 -10.73 4.21
C ASP A 10 26.82 -9.92 5.01
N TYR A 11 25.67 -10.52 5.31
CA TYR A 11 24.68 -9.99 6.24
C TYR A 11 25.32 -9.62 7.59
N ALA A 12 24.90 -8.51 8.21
CA ALA A 12 25.39 -8.14 9.53
C ALA A 12 24.83 -9.03 10.64
N ILE A 13 23.56 -9.44 10.52
CA ILE A 13 22.94 -10.40 11.42
C ILE A 13 22.16 -11.43 10.60
N VAL A 14 22.41 -12.70 10.89
CA VAL A 14 21.67 -13.84 10.34
C VAL A 14 21.09 -14.65 11.48
N VAL A 15 19.79 -14.90 11.45
CA VAL A 15 19.13 -15.92 12.28
C VAL A 15 18.38 -16.85 11.35
N GLN A 16 18.65 -18.15 11.46
CA GLN A 16 18.09 -19.15 10.56
C GLN A 16 17.61 -20.38 11.32
N ASP A 17 16.59 -21.06 10.77
CA ASP A 17 16.14 -22.40 11.15
C ASP A 17 15.90 -22.58 12.66
N THR A 18 15.20 -21.62 13.26
CA THR A 18 14.89 -21.67 14.70
C THR A 18 13.45 -21.28 14.98
N SER A 19 12.81 -22.04 15.87
CA SER A 19 11.50 -21.70 16.44
C SER A 19 11.60 -21.09 17.83
N SER A 20 12.81 -21.02 18.39
CA SER A 20 13.05 -20.43 19.71
C SER A 20 12.82 -18.93 19.63
N PHE A 21 12.21 -18.37 20.67
CA PHE A 21 12.10 -16.92 20.80
C PHE A 21 13.49 -16.28 20.84
N PHE A 22 13.65 -15.18 20.10
CA PHE A 22 14.84 -14.36 20.16
C PHE A 22 14.49 -12.89 19.98
N THR A 23 15.40 -12.02 20.42
CA THR A 23 15.25 -10.57 20.27
C THR A 23 16.54 -9.99 19.73
N ILE A 24 16.42 -9.19 18.66
CA ILE A 24 17.45 -8.27 18.18
C ILE A 24 16.97 -6.88 18.56
N ARG A 25 17.69 -6.22 19.46
CA ARG A 25 17.28 -4.91 19.96
C ARG A 25 18.41 -3.92 20.05
N SER A 26 18.09 -2.66 19.77
CA SER A 26 19.01 -1.53 19.97
C SER A 26 20.35 -1.69 19.23
N VAL A 27 20.31 -2.25 18.02
CA VAL A 27 21.48 -2.49 17.17
C VAL A 27 21.53 -1.52 15.99
N SER A 28 22.74 -1.15 15.58
CA SER A 28 23.01 -0.49 14.31
C SER A 28 23.77 -1.48 13.43
N VAL A 29 23.31 -1.66 12.19
CA VAL A 29 23.93 -2.60 11.23
C VAL A 29 24.39 -1.90 9.95
N THR A 30 25.55 -2.32 9.46
CA THR A 30 26.09 -2.00 8.13
C THR A 30 26.55 -3.30 7.49
N ALA A 31 26.22 -3.50 6.21
CA ALA A 31 26.63 -4.67 5.41
C ALA A 31 27.24 -4.16 4.08
N PRO A 32 27.52 -4.99 3.07
CA PRO A 32 27.87 -4.54 1.71
C PRO A 32 26.66 -4.56 0.75
N PRO A 33 26.66 -3.74 -0.34
CA PRO A 33 25.49 -3.54 -1.19
C PRO A 33 24.89 -4.83 -1.77
N GLY A 34 23.56 -4.89 -1.86
CA GLY A 34 22.83 -5.99 -2.49
C GLY A 34 22.36 -7.10 -1.54
N LEU A 35 22.76 -7.06 -0.27
CA LEU A 35 22.25 -7.94 0.80
C LEU A 35 21.37 -7.17 1.79
N CYS A 36 20.59 -7.91 2.57
CA CYS A 36 19.87 -7.34 3.71
C CYS A 36 20.86 -7.08 4.85
N GLY A 37 20.65 -6.06 5.68
CA GLY A 37 21.47 -5.85 6.87
C GLY A 37 21.19 -6.92 7.92
N ILE A 38 19.91 -7.25 8.08
CA ILE A 38 19.44 -8.33 8.93
C ILE A 38 18.64 -9.31 8.07
N TYR A 39 19.01 -10.58 8.17
CA TYR A 39 18.30 -11.67 7.51
C TYR A 39 17.75 -12.65 8.55
N LEU A 40 16.43 -12.83 8.49
CA LEU A 40 15.71 -13.85 9.24
C LEU A 40 15.16 -14.89 8.25
N GLY A 41 15.71 -16.10 8.25
CA GLY A 41 15.32 -17.19 7.36
C GLY A 41 14.68 -18.35 8.10
N ASN A 42 13.45 -18.71 7.76
CA ASN A 42 12.75 -19.85 8.36
C ASN A 42 12.75 -19.80 9.91
N VAL A 43 12.46 -18.61 10.47
CA VAL A 43 12.41 -18.41 11.92
C VAL A 43 10.99 -18.29 12.44
N THR A 44 10.78 -18.56 13.72
CA THR A 44 9.53 -18.26 14.43
C THR A 44 9.79 -17.47 15.71
N ASN A 45 8.88 -16.57 16.08
CA ASN A 45 8.92 -15.81 17.34
C ASN A 45 10.10 -14.82 17.43
N GLY A 46 10.46 -14.18 16.32
CA GLY A 46 11.49 -13.14 16.31
C GLY A 46 10.93 -11.77 16.72
N LEU A 47 11.69 -11.02 17.52
CA LEU A 47 11.41 -9.60 17.80
C LEU A 47 12.60 -8.74 17.38
N LEU A 48 12.38 -7.84 16.42
CA LEU A 48 13.30 -6.78 16.04
C LEU A 48 12.75 -5.47 16.61
N ASP A 49 13.49 -4.86 17.53
CA ASP A 49 13.04 -3.70 18.30
C ASP A 49 14.10 -2.59 18.33
N ALA A 50 13.80 -1.42 17.80
CA ALA A 50 14.75 -0.31 17.69
C ALA A 50 16.05 -0.69 16.95
N VAL A 51 15.89 -1.32 15.78
CA VAL A 51 16.98 -1.61 14.84
C VAL A 51 17.24 -0.37 13.97
N ALA A 52 18.51 -0.06 13.74
CA ALA A 52 18.93 0.91 12.74
C ALA A 52 19.75 0.21 11.64
N SER A 53 19.48 0.50 10.37
CA SER A 53 20.29 0.04 9.24
C SER A 53 20.68 1.21 8.34
N SER A 54 21.90 1.18 7.79
CA SER A 54 22.36 2.22 6.86
C SER A 54 21.70 2.11 5.47
N GLN A 55 21.94 3.10 4.61
CA GLN A 55 21.11 3.43 3.43
C GLN A 55 21.00 2.33 2.36
N ASP A 56 21.86 1.32 2.40
CA ASP A 56 21.85 0.23 1.42
C ASP A 56 21.25 -1.08 1.98
N TYR A 57 20.87 -1.12 3.28
CA TYR A 57 20.60 -2.37 3.98
C TYR A 57 19.21 -2.43 4.59
N GLY A 58 18.43 -3.36 4.08
CA GLY A 58 17.10 -3.63 4.56
C GLY A 58 17.02 -4.62 5.71
N ILE A 59 15.80 -4.99 6.05
CA ILE A 59 15.51 -6.21 6.83
C ILE A 59 14.83 -7.18 5.88
N CYS A 60 15.25 -8.44 5.88
CA CYS A 60 14.59 -9.51 5.13
C CYS A 60 14.07 -10.59 6.07
N LEU A 61 12.78 -10.86 5.95
CA LEU A 61 12.07 -11.94 6.62
C LEU A 61 11.62 -12.92 5.55
N VAL A 62 12.29 -14.07 5.46
CA VAL A 62 12.03 -15.08 4.43
C VAL A 62 11.57 -16.36 5.10
N GLY A 63 10.41 -16.91 4.70
CA GLY A 63 9.89 -18.14 5.29
C GLY A 63 9.55 -18.03 6.78
N SER A 64 9.43 -16.81 7.31
CA SER A 64 9.42 -16.52 8.75
C SER A 64 8.01 -16.36 9.28
N ARG A 65 7.80 -16.63 10.58
CA ARG A 65 6.46 -16.57 11.18
C ARG A 65 6.44 -15.96 12.57
N ARG A 66 5.32 -15.32 12.93
CA ARG A 66 5.14 -14.72 14.27
C ARG A 66 6.32 -13.79 14.63
N THR A 67 6.70 -12.95 13.69
CA THR A 67 7.83 -12.04 13.85
C THR A 67 7.35 -10.61 13.85
N THR A 68 7.90 -9.80 14.74
CA THR A 68 7.60 -8.38 14.86
C THR A 68 8.83 -7.55 14.53
N VAL A 69 8.67 -6.55 13.67
CA VAL A 69 9.65 -5.48 13.43
C VAL A 69 9.02 -4.18 13.90
N ARG A 70 9.62 -3.54 14.91
CA ARG A 70 9.03 -2.32 15.48
C ARG A 70 10.03 -1.25 15.82
N ALA A 71 9.54 -0.01 15.85
CA ALA A 71 10.29 1.17 16.30
C ALA A 71 11.66 1.32 15.62
N SER A 72 11.80 0.80 14.39
CA SER A 72 13.09 0.68 13.71
C SER A 72 13.25 1.74 12.63
N VAL A 73 14.50 2.14 12.37
CA VAL A 73 14.87 3.13 11.35
C VAL A 73 15.71 2.42 10.28
N ILE A 74 15.08 2.11 9.17
CA ILE A 74 15.64 1.27 8.11
C ILE A 74 16.04 2.17 6.94
N GLY A 75 17.33 2.21 6.64
CA GLY A 75 17.87 3.06 5.57
C GLY A 75 17.50 2.61 4.16
N SER A 76 17.00 1.39 4.00
CA SER A 76 16.58 0.78 2.73
C SER A 76 15.21 0.11 2.90
N ARG A 77 14.99 -1.04 2.24
CA ARG A 77 13.70 -1.75 2.21
C ARG A 77 13.46 -2.68 3.41
N ILE A 78 12.20 -2.97 3.73
CA ILE A 78 11.83 -4.16 4.51
C ILE A 78 11.16 -5.14 3.54
N ILE A 79 11.71 -6.35 3.42
CA ILE A 79 11.10 -7.42 2.62
C ILE A 79 10.55 -8.50 3.55
N VAL A 80 9.27 -8.81 3.37
CA VAL A 80 8.58 -9.95 3.96
C VAL A 80 8.19 -10.90 2.84
N GLU A 81 8.87 -12.03 2.72
CA GLU A 81 8.71 -12.99 1.64
C GLU A 81 8.33 -14.37 2.18
N SER A 82 7.34 -15.03 1.56
CA SER A 82 6.93 -16.40 1.91
C SER A 82 6.65 -16.59 3.41
N SER A 83 6.19 -15.54 4.08
CA SER A 83 6.13 -15.42 5.54
C SER A 83 4.69 -15.33 6.04
N SER A 84 4.46 -15.52 7.34
CA SER A 84 3.11 -15.34 7.87
C SER A 84 3.01 -14.88 9.31
N THR A 85 1.92 -14.19 9.65
CA THR A 85 1.74 -13.60 11.00
C THR A 85 2.91 -12.66 11.32
N ILE A 86 3.10 -11.65 10.48
CA ILE A 86 4.16 -10.65 10.61
C ILE A 86 3.54 -9.33 11.03
N LEU A 87 4.15 -8.66 12.01
CA LEU A 87 3.77 -7.32 12.44
C LEU A 87 4.92 -6.36 12.17
N MET A 88 4.67 -5.31 11.38
CA MET A 88 5.57 -4.19 11.17
C MET A 88 4.91 -2.94 11.73
N GLU A 89 5.39 -2.43 12.86
CA GLU A 89 4.76 -1.30 13.54
C GLU A 89 5.74 -0.15 13.84
N ASN A 90 5.30 1.09 13.63
CA ASN A 90 6.06 2.29 14.01
C ASN A 90 7.50 2.33 13.44
N ASN A 91 7.72 1.83 12.24
CA ASN A 91 9.02 1.89 11.58
C ASN A 91 9.13 3.10 10.66
N THR A 92 10.34 3.63 10.52
CA THR A 92 10.71 4.58 9.48
C THR A 92 11.54 3.85 8.43
N VAL A 93 11.04 3.75 7.20
CA VAL A 93 11.64 2.99 6.11
C VAL A 93 11.95 3.95 4.97
N ALA A 94 13.24 4.20 4.73
CA ALA A 94 13.71 5.09 3.66
C ALA A 94 13.73 4.40 2.28
N GLY A 95 13.40 3.12 2.21
CA GLY A 95 13.09 2.37 0.99
C GLY A 95 11.64 1.89 0.98
N ASP A 96 11.39 0.79 0.26
CA ASP A 96 10.07 0.18 0.14
C ASP A 96 9.78 -0.79 1.31
N LEU A 97 8.50 -1.02 1.59
CA LEU A 97 8.06 -2.10 2.46
C LEU A 97 7.27 -3.08 1.59
N ASP A 98 7.88 -4.23 1.33
CA ASP A 98 7.43 -5.25 0.39
C ASP A 98 6.89 -6.47 1.14
N ILE A 99 5.64 -6.83 0.88
CA ILE A 99 4.96 -8.03 1.37
C ILE A 99 4.69 -8.92 0.16
N LEU A 100 5.45 -10.02 0.05
CA LEU A 100 5.49 -10.89 -1.12
C LEU A 100 5.15 -12.32 -0.70
N ASP A 101 4.20 -12.95 -1.38
CA ASP A 101 3.82 -14.36 -1.16
C ASP A 101 3.57 -14.68 0.32
N SER A 102 2.98 -13.73 1.06
CA SER A 102 2.92 -13.76 2.52
C SER A 102 1.49 -13.61 3.03
N ASN A 103 1.18 -14.20 4.17
CA ASN A 103 -0.19 -14.27 4.68
C ASN A 103 -0.31 -13.71 6.09
N ASN A 104 -1.43 -13.07 6.42
CA ASN A 104 -1.66 -12.50 7.75
C ASN A 104 -0.53 -11.52 8.14
N VAL A 105 -0.35 -10.47 7.34
CA VAL A 105 0.68 -9.45 7.56
C VAL A 105 0.03 -8.13 7.92
N THR A 106 0.47 -7.53 9.02
CA THR A 106 0.02 -6.21 9.47
C THR A 106 1.16 -5.20 9.39
N ALA A 107 0.96 -4.12 8.64
CA ALA A 107 1.81 -2.95 8.65
C ALA A 107 1.02 -1.77 9.23
N VAL A 108 1.42 -1.30 10.41
CA VAL A 108 0.70 -0.25 11.13
C VAL A 108 1.62 0.92 11.52
N SER A 109 1.16 2.15 11.26
CA SER A 109 1.86 3.36 11.69
C SER A 109 3.31 3.48 11.21
N ASN A 110 3.63 2.89 10.05
CA ASN A 110 4.96 3.03 9.44
C ASN A 110 5.04 4.31 8.61
N HIS A 111 6.23 4.89 8.55
CA HIS A 111 6.58 5.94 7.60
C HIS A 111 7.44 5.34 6.49
N VAL A 112 7.00 5.44 5.24
CA VAL A 112 7.65 4.81 4.09
C VAL A 112 7.90 5.85 3.00
N SER A 113 9.12 5.91 2.48
CA SER A 113 9.55 6.91 1.50
C SER A 113 10.40 6.33 0.36
N GLY A 114 10.09 5.09 -0.06
CA GLY A 114 10.80 4.35 -1.11
C GLY A 114 10.47 4.78 -2.54
N THR A 115 10.60 3.87 -3.51
CA THR A 115 10.21 4.12 -4.90
C THR A 115 8.74 3.80 -5.13
N ASP A 116 8.31 2.61 -4.71
CA ASP A 116 6.95 2.07 -4.84
C ASP A 116 6.18 2.07 -3.51
N GLY A 117 6.82 2.48 -2.42
CA GLY A 117 6.18 2.71 -1.11
C GLY A 117 5.84 1.41 -0.40
N LEU A 118 4.54 1.12 -0.29
CA LEU A 118 4.01 -0.11 0.30
C LEU A 118 3.54 -1.06 -0.79
N VAL A 119 4.14 -2.24 -0.89
CA VAL A 119 3.77 -3.25 -1.90
C VAL A 119 3.23 -4.49 -1.21
N VAL A 120 2.08 -4.98 -1.66
CA VAL A 120 1.49 -6.26 -1.25
C VAL A 120 1.19 -7.07 -2.50
N SER A 121 1.86 -8.22 -2.63
CA SER A 121 1.88 -9.04 -3.84
C SER A 121 1.63 -10.51 -3.51
N HIS A 122 0.73 -11.18 -4.22
CA HIS A 122 0.44 -12.62 -4.08
C HIS A 122 0.18 -13.04 -2.62
N SER A 123 -0.53 -12.19 -1.88
CA SER A 123 -0.63 -12.27 -0.42
C SER A 123 -2.09 -12.30 0.03
N GLU A 124 -2.35 -12.91 1.18
CA GLU A 124 -3.69 -12.98 1.78
C GLU A 124 -3.73 -12.34 3.18
N ASP A 125 -4.91 -11.86 3.58
CA ASP A 125 -5.19 -11.38 4.94
C ASP A 125 -4.24 -10.26 5.38
N SER A 126 -4.06 -9.23 4.54
CA SER A 126 -3.14 -8.13 4.84
C SER A 126 -3.86 -6.89 5.39
N LEU A 127 -3.29 -6.27 6.43
CA LEU A 127 -3.79 -5.03 7.02
C LEU A 127 -2.71 -3.94 6.92
N LEU A 128 -2.98 -2.90 6.13
CA LEU A 128 -2.15 -1.69 6.07
C LEU A 128 -2.92 -0.54 6.73
N GLU A 129 -2.54 -0.19 7.95
CA GLU A 129 -3.27 0.78 8.77
C GLU A 129 -2.42 1.96 9.22
N ALA A 130 -2.97 3.18 9.10
CA ALA A 130 -2.35 4.40 9.62
C ALA A 130 -0.91 4.64 9.15
N ASN A 131 -0.51 4.09 8.01
CA ASN A 131 0.82 4.30 7.47
C ASN A 131 0.89 5.66 6.76
N ASN A 132 2.04 6.31 6.84
CA ASN A 132 2.35 7.52 6.10
C ASN A 132 3.31 7.16 4.97
N VAL A 133 2.77 7.01 3.76
CA VAL A 133 3.55 6.79 2.55
C VAL A 133 3.73 8.11 1.84
N SER A 134 4.88 8.74 2.03
CA SER A 134 5.17 10.06 1.48
C SER A 134 6.54 10.10 0.83
N GLY A 135 6.61 10.69 -0.36
CA GLY A 135 7.86 10.77 -1.11
C GLY A 135 8.14 9.55 -1.98
N SER A 136 7.19 8.61 -2.08
CA SER A 136 7.29 7.52 -3.05
C SER A 136 7.40 8.06 -4.47
N GLN A 137 8.39 7.61 -5.23
CA GLN A 137 8.72 8.18 -6.54
C GLN A 137 7.77 7.73 -7.66
N SER A 138 7.05 6.62 -7.49
CA SER A 138 6.18 6.03 -8.51
C SER A 138 4.75 5.81 -8.00
N THR A 139 4.54 4.72 -7.26
CA THR A 139 3.27 4.33 -6.64
C THR A 139 3.36 4.52 -5.13
N GLY A 140 2.26 4.86 -4.46
CA GLY A 140 2.24 4.94 -2.99
C GLY A 140 1.99 3.57 -2.37
N VAL A 141 0.85 2.97 -2.70
CA VAL A 141 0.46 1.64 -2.24
C VAL A 141 0.11 0.79 -3.45
N TYR A 142 0.78 -0.34 -3.64
CA TYR A 142 0.48 -1.29 -4.71
C TYR A 142 -0.05 -2.60 -4.14
N VAL A 143 -1.25 -2.98 -4.56
CA VAL A 143 -1.93 -4.22 -4.16
C VAL A 143 -2.13 -5.09 -5.39
N PHE A 144 -1.36 -6.16 -5.49
CA PHE A 144 -1.30 -7.05 -6.65
C PHE A 144 -1.61 -8.50 -6.30
N ALA A 145 -2.57 -9.11 -7.00
CA ALA A 145 -2.92 -10.52 -6.85
C ALA A 145 -3.18 -10.91 -5.37
N THR A 146 -3.92 -10.08 -4.64
CA THR A 146 -4.19 -10.30 -3.21
C THR A 146 -5.62 -10.72 -2.94
N ASN A 147 -5.85 -11.27 -1.76
CA ASN A 147 -7.17 -11.59 -1.25
C ASN A 147 -7.30 -11.11 0.20
N ASN A 148 -8.42 -10.46 0.52
CA ASN A 148 -8.72 -9.96 1.86
C ASN A 148 -7.68 -8.95 2.38
N THR A 149 -7.52 -7.85 1.65
CA THR A 149 -6.61 -6.74 2.02
C THR A 149 -7.41 -5.54 2.54
N THR A 150 -7.00 -4.98 3.67
CA THR A 150 -7.59 -3.73 4.21
C THR A 150 -6.57 -2.60 4.20
N LEU A 151 -6.93 -1.49 3.58
CA LEU A 151 -6.22 -0.22 3.60
C LEU A 151 -7.03 0.78 4.45
N SER A 152 -6.54 1.11 5.64
CA SER A 152 -7.25 1.89 6.65
C SER A 152 -6.44 3.11 7.08
N GLY A 153 -7.00 4.33 7.03
CA GLY A 153 -6.38 5.47 7.71
C GLY A 153 -5.02 5.91 7.17
N ASN A 154 -4.61 5.46 5.98
CA ASN A 154 -3.28 5.76 5.45
C ASN A 154 -3.24 7.17 4.86
N ILE A 155 -2.08 7.82 4.98
CA ILE A 155 -1.76 9.07 4.31
C ILE A 155 -0.85 8.72 3.13
N VAL A 156 -1.26 9.09 1.92
CA VAL A 156 -0.54 8.73 0.70
C VAL A 156 -0.25 9.96 -0.15
N TRP A 157 1.04 10.19 -0.37
CA TRP A 157 1.55 11.19 -1.31
C TRP A 157 2.71 10.60 -2.10
N SER A 158 2.45 10.30 -3.36
CA SER A 158 3.36 9.57 -4.24
C SER A 158 3.55 10.25 -5.59
N GLY A 159 4.44 9.65 -6.37
CA GLY A 159 4.79 10.03 -7.72
C GLY A 159 3.67 9.84 -8.75
N PRO A 160 4.04 9.84 -10.04
CA PRO A 160 3.08 10.05 -11.11
C PRO A 160 2.32 8.79 -11.52
N GLN A 161 2.49 7.62 -10.90
CA GLN A 161 1.83 6.38 -11.35
C GLN A 161 0.48 6.10 -10.68
N ALA A 162 0.38 6.20 -9.35
CA ALA A 162 -0.87 6.05 -8.59
C ALA A 162 -0.65 6.38 -7.11
N GLY A 163 -1.73 6.78 -6.42
CA GLY A 163 -1.74 6.81 -4.96
C GLY A 163 -1.87 5.41 -4.42
N ILE A 164 -3.02 4.80 -4.68
CA ILE A 164 -3.30 3.38 -4.42
C ILE A 164 -3.55 2.70 -5.76
N LEU A 165 -2.83 1.64 -6.09
CA LEU A 165 -2.99 0.85 -7.31
C LEU A 165 -3.50 -0.55 -6.95
N LEU A 166 -4.62 -0.95 -7.56
CA LEU A 166 -5.19 -2.29 -7.42
C LEU A 166 -5.07 -3.06 -8.74
N GLU A 167 -4.55 -4.28 -8.68
CA GLU A 167 -4.49 -5.20 -9.82
C GLU A 167 -4.74 -6.64 -9.34
N TYR A 168 -5.78 -7.29 -9.88
CA TYR A 168 -6.24 -8.63 -9.44
C TYR A 168 -6.41 -8.75 -7.90
N ALA A 169 -6.89 -7.69 -7.24
CA ALA A 169 -7.09 -7.66 -5.79
C ALA A 169 -8.55 -7.98 -5.45
N ALA A 170 -8.80 -9.09 -4.75
CA ALA A 170 -10.14 -9.52 -4.34
C ALA A 170 -10.39 -9.17 -2.86
N ASN A 171 -11.66 -8.96 -2.50
CA ASN A 171 -12.09 -8.70 -1.13
C ASN A 171 -11.30 -7.56 -0.46
N THR A 172 -11.00 -6.49 -1.23
CA THR A 172 -10.22 -5.36 -0.73
C THR A 172 -11.14 -4.31 -0.13
N THR A 173 -10.79 -3.81 1.06
CA THR A 173 -11.47 -2.67 1.70
C THR A 173 -10.54 -1.47 1.79
N ILE A 174 -10.96 -0.33 1.27
CA ILE A 174 -10.22 0.94 1.33
C ILE A 174 -11.07 1.94 2.10
N ARG A 175 -10.68 2.29 3.33
CA ARG A 175 -11.45 3.19 4.20
C ARG A 175 -10.56 4.21 4.90
N ASP A 176 -11.12 5.40 5.12
CA ASP A 176 -10.50 6.45 5.93
C ASP A 176 -9.12 6.94 5.43
N ASN A 177 -8.77 6.71 4.16
CA ASN A 177 -7.47 7.12 3.61
C ASN A 177 -7.48 8.56 3.10
N HIS A 178 -6.35 9.24 3.26
CA HIS A 178 -6.13 10.61 2.78
C HIS A 178 -5.02 10.64 1.73
N LEU A 179 -5.40 10.94 0.50
CA LEU A 179 -4.52 11.00 -0.67
C LEU A 179 -4.25 12.46 -1.05
N PHE A 180 -3.02 12.76 -1.45
CA PHE A 180 -2.59 14.10 -1.84
C PHE A 180 -2.04 14.10 -3.25
N ASP A 181 -2.68 14.87 -4.14
CA ASP A 181 -2.30 14.99 -5.55
C ASP A 181 -2.29 13.67 -6.35
N VAL A 182 -2.93 12.62 -5.81
CA VAL A 182 -3.03 11.26 -6.35
C VAL A 182 -4.40 10.67 -6.01
N GLY A 183 -4.75 9.54 -6.63
CA GLY A 183 -6.04 8.86 -6.45
C GLY A 183 -5.89 7.35 -6.38
N ILE A 184 -7.03 6.65 -6.39
CA ILE A 184 -7.12 5.20 -6.48
C ILE A 184 -7.21 4.82 -7.96
N LEU A 185 -6.31 3.96 -8.42
CA LEU A 185 -6.34 3.40 -9.77
C LEU A 185 -6.60 1.90 -9.69
N ILE A 186 -7.53 1.41 -10.52
CA ILE A 186 -7.85 -0.01 -10.62
C ILE A 186 -7.52 -0.45 -12.05
N ARG A 187 -6.63 -1.44 -12.20
CA ARG A 187 -6.27 -1.98 -13.51
C ARG A 187 -7.42 -2.82 -14.09
N PRO A 188 -7.53 -2.91 -15.43
CA PRO A 188 -8.46 -3.83 -16.07
C PRO A 188 -8.28 -5.25 -15.55
N ALA A 189 -9.36 -5.83 -15.05
CA ALA A 189 -9.40 -7.19 -14.49
C ALA A 189 -10.82 -7.76 -14.65
N PRO A 190 -11.04 -9.08 -14.53
CA PRO A 190 -12.36 -9.68 -14.53
C PRO A 190 -13.31 -9.04 -13.50
N ARG A 191 -14.61 -8.96 -13.83
CA ARG A 191 -15.65 -8.31 -13.01
C ARG A 191 -15.66 -8.73 -11.53
N PHE A 192 -15.30 -9.97 -11.24
CA PHE A 192 -15.21 -10.50 -9.87
C PHE A 192 -14.36 -9.63 -8.92
N TYR A 193 -13.19 -9.16 -9.38
CA TYR A 193 -12.29 -8.33 -8.57
C TYR A 193 -12.90 -6.97 -8.24
N PHE A 194 -13.73 -6.44 -9.13
CA PHE A 194 -14.45 -5.19 -8.90
C PHE A 194 -15.65 -5.36 -7.97
N THR A 195 -16.39 -6.47 -8.09
CA THR A 195 -17.59 -6.72 -7.27
C THR A 195 -17.31 -6.99 -5.80
N THR A 196 -16.07 -7.38 -5.46
CA THR A 196 -15.63 -7.64 -4.07
C THR A 196 -14.92 -6.45 -3.43
N LEU A 197 -14.74 -5.35 -4.18
CA LEU A 197 -14.12 -4.12 -3.69
C LEU A 197 -15.11 -3.32 -2.85
N ALA A 198 -14.65 -2.84 -1.69
CA ALA A 198 -15.38 -1.95 -0.81
C ALA A 198 -14.60 -0.66 -0.58
N ILE A 199 -15.18 0.48 -0.98
CA ILE A 199 -14.66 1.81 -0.69
C ILE A 199 -15.78 2.61 -0.01
N PRO A 200 -16.01 2.44 1.30
CA PRO A 200 -17.01 3.22 2.02
C PRO A 200 -16.64 4.72 2.03
N PRO A 201 -17.61 5.60 2.35
CA PRO A 201 -17.32 7.01 2.63
C PRO A 201 -16.25 7.16 3.71
N GLY A 202 -15.40 8.18 3.58
CA GLY A 202 -14.28 8.45 4.49
C GLY A 202 -12.91 8.52 3.82
N ASN A 203 -12.82 8.16 2.53
CA ASN A 203 -11.60 8.37 1.75
C ASN A 203 -11.63 9.75 1.06
N PHE A 204 -10.49 10.42 1.02
CA PHE A 204 -10.37 11.76 0.47
C PHE A 204 -9.17 11.90 -0.46
N VAL A 205 -9.33 12.69 -1.53
CA VAL A 205 -8.23 13.25 -2.32
C VAL A 205 -8.21 14.75 -2.11
N ASN A 206 -7.09 15.31 -1.64
CA ASN A 206 -6.94 16.74 -1.37
C ASN A 206 -8.04 17.32 -0.46
N GLY A 207 -8.59 16.51 0.45
CA GLY A 207 -9.69 16.90 1.35
C GLY A 207 -11.10 16.78 0.75
N TRP A 208 -11.23 16.40 -0.53
CA TRP A 208 -12.52 16.15 -1.18
C TRP A 208 -12.84 14.66 -1.22
N PRO A 209 -14.12 14.27 -1.10
CA PRO A 209 -14.50 12.86 -0.95
C PRO A 209 -14.22 12.05 -2.21
N ILE A 210 -13.80 10.81 -2.03
CA ILE A 210 -13.88 9.77 -3.06
C ILE A 210 -15.27 9.15 -2.97
N VAL A 211 -16.00 9.18 -4.08
CA VAL A 211 -17.33 8.55 -4.18
C VAL A 211 -17.19 7.24 -4.95
N PHE A 212 -17.71 6.16 -4.38
CA PHE A 212 -17.69 4.84 -4.96
C PHE A 212 -19.11 4.27 -5.09
N HIS A 213 -19.46 3.88 -6.32
CA HIS A 213 -20.70 3.21 -6.63
C HIS A 213 -20.40 1.83 -7.21
N ASN A 214 -21.04 0.80 -6.67
CA ASN A 214 -20.87 -0.57 -7.13
C ASN A 214 -22.22 -1.28 -7.20
N ASN A 215 -22.46 -2.02 -8.29
CA ASN A 215 -23.66 -2.82 -8.50
C ASN A 215 -24.95 -2.00 -8.31
N CYS A 216 -25.03 -0.88 -9.02
CA CYS A 216 -26.05 0.15 -8.83
C CYS A 216 -26.89 0.42 -10.08
N ALA A 217 -28.01 1.12 -9.92
CA ALA A 217 -28.84 1.58 -11.03
C ALA A 217 -29.39 2.98 -10.73
N ASP A 218 -29.52 3.80 -11.77
CA ASP A 218 -30.18 5.11 -11.69
C ASP A 218 -29.50 6.09 -10.71
N VAL A 219 -28.17 6.03 -10.61
CA VAL A 219 -27.36 6.92 -9.77
C VAL A 219 -27.13 8.26 -10.48
N VAL A 220 -27.34 9.36 -9.75
CA VAL A 220 -27.13 10.72 -10.25
C VAL A 220 -26.11 11.43 -9.36
N GLU A 221 -24.95 11.74 -9.93
CA GLU A 221 -23.91 12.59 -9.35
C GLU A 221 -23.91 13.92 -10.09
N ASN A 222 -24.42 14.98 -9.44
CA ASN A 222 -24.60 16.27 -10.09
C ASN A 222 -24.07 17.44 -9.26
N GLY A 223 -23.27 18.33 -9.87
CA GLY A 223 -22.90 19.64 -9.29
C GLY A 223 -21.92 19.60 -8.13
N SER A 224 -21.30 18.45 -7.85
CA SER A 224 -20.44 18.26 -6.66
C SER A 224 -18.96 18.40 -6.97
N THR A 225 -18.19 18.94 -6.01
CA THR A 225 -16.73 18.86 -6.01
C THR A 225 -16.30 17.55 -5.36
N LEU A 226 -15.61 16.69 -6.11
CA LEU A 226 -15.17 15.38 -5.65
C LEU A 226 -13.65 15.26 -5.75
N GLY A 227 -13.07 14.44 -4.89
CA GLY A 227 -11.67 14.05 -4.99
C GLY A 227 -11.46 13.02 -6.09
N GLN A 228 -12.42 12.11 -6.25
CA GLN A 228 -12.48 11.12 -7.32
C GLN A 228 -13.89 10.51 -7.36
N LEU A 229 -14.36 10.12 -8.55
CA LEU A 229 -15.54 9.29 -8.74
C LEU A 229 -15.13 7.93 -9.30
N ILE A 230 -15.53 6.85 -8.64
CA ILE A 230 -15.29 5.48 -9.09
C ILE A 230 -16.65 4.79 -9.20
N VAL A 231 -17.00 4.31 -10.38
CA VAL A 231 -18.27 3.63 -10.63
C VAL A 231 -18.01 2.29 -11.30
N VAL A 232 -18.71 1.27 -10.80
CA VAL A 232 -18.48 -0.11 -11.14
C VAL A 232 -19.80 -0.85 -11.29
N SER A 233 -19.96 -1.59 -12.40
CA SER A 233 -21.09 -2.49 -12.60
C SER A 233 -22.46 -1.80 -12.43
N CYS A 234 -22.58 -0.54 -12.85
CA CYS A 234 -23.79 0.25 -12.74
C CYS A 234 -24.54 0.41 -14.06
N SER A 235 -25.83 0.71 -13.98
CA SER A 235 -26.66 1.05 -15.15
C SER A 235 -27.30 2.43 -15.00
N ARG A 236 -27.39 3.19 -16.09
CA ARG A 236 -28.03 4.52 -16.13
C ARG A 236 -27.44 5.50 -15.11
N LEU A 237 -26.11 5.50 -14.99
CA LEU A 237 -25.37 6.53 -14.25
C LEU A 237 -25.54 7.90 -14.94
N MET A 238 -25.74 8.97 -14.18
CA MET A 238 -25.60 10.34 -14.65
C MET A 238 -24.55 11.06 -13.81
N ALA A 239 -23.36 11.29 -14.36
CA ALA A 239 -22.28 12.06 -13.74
C ALA A 239 -22.12 13.39 -14.47
N THR A 240 -22.69 14.47 -13.92
CA THR A 240 -22.75 15.77 -14.59
C THR A 240 -22.35 16.95 -13.71
N ASN A 241 -21.79 18.01 -14.31
CA ASN A 241 -21.43 19.25 -13.59
C ASN A 241 -20.51 19.01 -12.38
N LEU A 242 -19.67 17.96 -12.43
CA LEU A 242 -18.71 17.65 -11.38
C LEU A 242 -17.44 18.48 -11.57
N THR A 243 -16.83 18.91 -10.47
CA THR A 243 -15.48 19.50 -10.46
C THR A 243 -14.53 18.53 -9.77
N ILE A 244 -13.55 17.99 -10.51
CA ILE A 244 -12.57 17.02 -9.98
C ILE A 244 -11.17 17.43 -10.42
N GLU A 245 -10.32 17.74 -9.45
CA GLU A 245 -9.00 18.32 -9.73
C GLU A 245 -7.87 17.62 -8.95
N ARG A 246 -6.70 17.59 -9.59
CA ARG A 246 -5.42 17.11 -9.01
C ARG A 246 -5.51 15.70 -8.40
N THR A 247 -6.07 14.77 -9.16
CA THR A 247 -6.08 13.34 -8.84
C THR A 247 -5.42 12.53 -9.97
N HIS A 248 -5.53 11.20 -9.90
CA HIS A 248 -5.04 10.32 -10.94
C HIS A 248 -6.00 10.26 -12.15
N ALA A 249 -7.02 9.41 -12.07
CA ALA A 249 -8.18 9.42 -12.96
C ALA A 249 -9.33 10.08 -12.20
N GLY A 250 -9.89 11.17 -12.73
CA GLY A 250 -10.96 11.92 -12.06
C GLY A 250 -12.25 11.11 -11.93
N ILE A 251 -12.63 10.46 -13.03
CA ILE A 251 -13.74 9.53 -13.11
C ILE A 251 -13.20 8.19 -13.61
N LEU A 252 -13.39 7.12 -12.85
CA LEU A 252 -13.09 5.75 -13.26
C LEU A 252 -14.42 4.99 -13.39
N LEU A 253 -14.67 4.45 -14.58
CA LEU A 253 -15.82 3.60 -14.90
C LEU A 253 -15.33 2.19 -15.18
N ALA A 254 -16.10 1.17 -14.80
CA ALA A 254 -15.79 -0.21 -15.13
C ALA A 254 -17.06 -1.06 -15.15
N TYR A 255 -17.32 -1.76 -16.25
CA TYR A 255 -18.51 -2.60 -16.42
C TYR A 255 -19.86 -1.86 -16.32
N ASP A 256 -19.86 -0.55 -16.59
CA ASP A 256 -21.06 0.28 -16.59
C ASP A 256 -21.79 0.25 -17.94
N ASN A 257 -23.12 0.42 -17.93
CA ASN A 257 -23.94 0.46 -19.13
C ASN A 257 -24.94 1.63 -19.10
N ASP A 258 -25.24 2.19 -20.27
CA ASP A 258 -26.21 3.28 -20.45
C ASP A 258 -25.94 4.53 -19.60
N GLY A 259 -24.66 4.81 -19.29
CA GLY A 259 -24.25 5.96 -18.49
C GLY A 259 -24.07 7.26 -19.29
N LEU A 260 -24.36 8.40 -18.67
CA LEU A 260 -24.09 9.75 -19.16
C LEU A 260 -23.01 10.40 -18.30
N VAL A 261 -21.87 10.73 -18.91
CA VAL A 261 -20.82 11.58 -18.32
C VAL A 261 -20.72 12.84 -19.16
N ALA A 262 -21.20 13.97 -18.63
CA ALA A 262 -21.31 15.20 -19.40
C ALA A 262 -21.11 16.46 -18.55
N SER A 263 -20.63 17.54 -19.16
CA SER A 263 -20.51 18.86 -18.50
C SER A 263 -19.64 18.86 -17.23
N ASN A 264 -18.64 17.98 -17.14
CA ASN A 264 -17.72 17.92 -15.99
C ASN A 264 -16.46 18.75 -16.23
N GLU A 265 -15.93 19.34 -15.16
CA GLU A 265 -14.67 20.10 -15.12
C GLU A 265 -13.58 19.24 -14.47
N LEU A 266 -12.71 18.66 -15.29
CA LEU A 266 -11.65 17.75 -14.85
C LEU A 266 -10.28 18.40 -15.11
N ARG A 267 -9.57 18.85 -14.07
CA ARG A 267 -8.29 19.58 -14.21
C ARG A 267 -7.11 18.92 -13.53
N TRP A 268 -5.94 19.02 -14.15
CA TRP A 268 -4.65 18.54 -13.60
C TRP A 268 -4.66 17.08 -13.14
N ASN A 269 -5.48 16.25 -13.80
CA ASN A 269 -5.55 14.81 -13.56
C ASN A 269 -4.49 14.09 -14.40
N ARG A 270 -3.74 13.17 -13.78
CA ARG A 270 -2.48 12.66 -14.34
C ARG A 270 -2.64 11.54 -15.37
N TRP A 271 -3.72 10.75 -15.31
CA TRP A 271 -3.92 9.61 -16.20
C TRP A 271 -5.37 9.54 -16.64
N GLY A 272 -5.64 9.80 -17.93
CA GLY A 272 -6.97 9.69 -18.54
C GLY A 272 -8.08 10.22 -17.65
N ALA A 273 -8.34 11.53 -17.67
CA ALA A 273 -9.26 12.19 -16.73
C ALA A 273 -10.60 11.47 -16.55
N VAL A 274 -11.08 10.82 -17.62
CA VAL A 274 -12.06 9.73 -17.58
C VAL A 274 -11.37 8.43 -18.04
N TRP A 275 -11.43 7.39 -17.22
CA TRP A 275 -10.94 6.05 -17.52
C TRP A 275 -12.13 5.08 -17.59
N VAL A 276 -12.17 4.23 -18.62
CA VAL A 276 -13.25 3.27 -18.89
C VAL A 276 -12.66 1.89 -19.17
#